data_AF-A0A3C1BYH2-F1
#
_entry.id   AF-A0A3C1BYH2-F1
#
_cell.length_a   1.000
_cell.length_b   1.000
_cell.length_c   1.000
_cell.angle_alpha   90.00
_cell.angle_beta   90.00
_cell.angle_gamma   90.00
#
_symmetry.space_group_name_H-M   'P 1'
#
loop_
_entity.id
_entity.type
_entity.pdbx_description
1 polymer ?
#
loop_
_entity_poly.entity_id
_entity_poly.type
_entity_poly.pdbx_seq_one_letter_code
_entity_poly.pdbx_strand_id
1 'polypeptide(L)'
;MEIRYEKHWSSYLNRDMEFKIYGSGGKPVMFIPCQAGRFWDFEDFHMVDHWAPWIESGRCMVFSVDTIDNESWAAIGADNRWRIENHEKWFNYIVNEMVPTIR
;
A
#
# COMPACT_ATOMS: atom_id res chain seq x y z
N MET A 1 -4.57 -18.65 -6.17
CA MET A 1 -4.23 -17.60 -5.19
C MET A 1 -5.46 -16.93 -4.59
N GLU A 2 -5.47 -16.68 -3.27
CA GLU A 2 -6.50 -15.87 -2.60
C GLU A 2 -6.12 -14.38 -2.69
N ILE A 3 -7.09 -13.53 -3.05
CA ILE A 3 -6.93 -12.08 -3.15
C ILE A 3 -8.10 -11.42 -2.42
N ARG A 4 -7.80 -10.53 -1.47
CA ARG A 4 -8.79 -9.74 -0.73
C ARG A 4 -8.54 -8.27 -0.98
N TYR A 5 -9.62 -7.52 -1.18
CA TYR A 5 -9.59 -6.07 -1.26
C TYR A 5 -10.22 -5.51 0.01
N GLU A 6 -9.55 -4.55 0.62
CA GLU A 6 -9.95 -3.96 1.88
C GLU A 6 -9.82 -2.44 1.82
N LYS A 7 -10.56 -1.76 2.70
CA LYS A 7 -10.38 -0.33 2.96
C LYS A 7 -10.20 -0.10 4.45
N HIS A 8 -9.40 0.90 4.79
CA HIS A 8 -9.22 1.36 6.15
C HIS A 8 -9.38 2.88 6.22
N TRP A 9 -10.26 3.36 7.10
CA TRP A 9 -10.36 4.80 7.37
C TRP A 9 -9.08 5.30 8.04
N SER A 10 -8.41 6.26 7.42
CA SER A 10 -7.24 6.92 7.99
C SER A 10 -7.65 8.22 8.68
N SER A 11 -7.34 8.34 9.97
CA SER A 11 -7.53 9.58 10.72
C SER A 11 -6.50 10.65 10.33
N TYR A 12 -5.28 10.24 9.93
CA TYR A 12 -4.24 11.16 9.44
C TYR A 12 -4.57 11.76 8.06
N LEU A 13 -5.27 11.01 7.20
CA LEU A 13 -5.62 11.43 5.84
C LEU A 13 -7.09 11.84 5.68
N ASN A 14 -7.92 11.57 6.70
CA ASN A 14 -9.35 11.84 6.75
C ASN A 14 -10.10 11.29 5.51
N ARG A 15 -9.78 10.04 5.15
CA ARG A 15 -10.39 9.31 4.03
C ARG A 15 -10.18 7.80 4.19
N ASP A 16 -10.94 7.01 3.43
CA ASP A 16 -10.64 5.60 3.25
C ASP A 16 -9.38 5.43 2.40
N MET A 17 -8.46 4.62 2.91
CA MET A 17 -7.27 4.15 2.20
C MET A 17 -7.46 2.70 1.80
N GLU A 18 -7.13 2.41 0.55
CA GLU A 18 -7.40 1.11 -0.07
C GLU A 18 -6.16 0.23 0.00
N PHE A 19 -6.35 -1.09 0.04
CA PHE A 19 -5.23 -2.03 -0.09
C PHE A 19 -5.73 -3.39 -0.56
N LYS A 20 -4.81 -4.20 -1.09
CA LYS A 20 -5.07 -5.60 -1.44
C LYS A 20 -4.18 -6.53 -0.64
N ILE A 21 -4.71 -7.68 -0.27
CA ILE A 21 -4.00 -8.74 0.41
C ILE A 21 -3.94 -9.97 -0.50
N TYR A 22 -2.74 -10.51 -0.71
CA TYR A 22 -2.50 -11.71 -1.51
C TYR A 22 -2.01 -12.82 -0.60
N GLY A 23 -2.72 -13.94 -0.60
CA GLY A 23 -2.43 -15.10 0.23
C GLY A 23 -3.15 -15.13 1.58
N SER A 24 -2.93 -16.23 2.30
CA SER A 24 -3.67 -16.59 3.52
C SER A 24 -2.78 -16.86 4.73
N GLY A 25 -1.46 -16.88 4.58
CA GLY A 25 -0.52 -17.00 5.70
C GLY A 25 0.94 -16.80 5.31
N GLY A 26 1.83 -16.92 6.30
CA GLY A 26 3.27 -16.80 6.13
C GLY A 26 3.81 -15.45 6.58
N LYS A 27 5.05 -15.14 6.20
CA LYS A 27 5.68 -13.87 6.57
C LYS A 27 4.96 -12.70 5.88
N PRO A 28 4.50 -11.68 6.62
CA PRO A 28 3.89 -10.51 5.99
C PRO A 28 4.93 -9.70 5.22
N VAL A 29 4.53 -9.23 4.04
CA VAL A 29 5.32 -8.36 3.17
C VAL A 29 4.42 -7.18 2.77
N MET A 30 4.84 -5.97 3.09
CA MET A 30 4.15 -4.76 2.62
C MET A 30 4.78 -4.32 1.29
N PHE A 31 3.96 -4.20 0.25
CA PHE A 31 4.34 -3.61 -1.02
C PHE A 31 3.85 -2.16 -1.07
N ILE A 32 4.78 -1.25 -1.34
CA ILE A 32 4.48 0.16 -1.61
C ILE A 32 4.67 0.37 -3.12
N PRO A 33 3.64 0.85 -3.84
CA PRO A 33 3.72 1.14 -5.26
C PRO A 33 4.85 2.11 -5.62
N CYS A 34 5.28 2.07 -6.88
CA CYS A 34 6.21 3.05 -7.43
C CYS A 34 5.57 4.44 -7.54
N GLN A 35 6.34 5.43 -8.00
CA GLN A 35 5.89 6.81 -8.13
C GLN A 35 4.53 6.92 -8.86
N ALA A 36 3.63 7.74 -8.31
CA ALA A 36 2.25 7.94 -8.76
C ALA A 36 1.38 6.67 -8.80
N GLY A 37 1.86 5.58 -8.19
CA GLY A 37 1.26 4.27 -8.22
C GLY A 37 0.15 4.07 -7.20
N ARG A 38 -0.63 3.01 -7.41
CA ARG A 38 -1.79 2.63 -6.60
C ARG A 38 -1.69 1.19 -6.11
N PHE A 39 -2.50 0.82 -5.12
CA PHE A 39 -2.47 -0.51 -4.52
C PHE A 39 -2.69 -1.69 -5.50
N TRP A 40 -3.22 -1.46 -6.70
CA TRP A 40 -3.38 -2.48 -7.73
C TRP A 40 -2.13 -2.66 -8.61
N ASP A 41 -1.13 -1.79 -8.50
CA ASP A 41 0.10 -1.86 -9.30
C ASP A 41 0.89 -3.17 -9.09
N PHE A 42 0.72 -3.83 -7.94
CA PHE A 42 1.29 -5.16 -7.72
C PHE A 42 0.74 -6.20 -8.73
N GLU A 43 -0.55 -6.11 -9.07
CA GLU A 43 -1.17 -6.92 -10.12
C GLU A 43 -0.81 -6.41 -11.52
N ASP A 44 -0.96 -5.10 -11.76
CA ASP A 44 -0.77 -4.51 -13.10
C ASP A 44 0.67 -4.67 -13.62
N PHE A 45 1.66 -4.75 -12.71
CA PHE A 45 3.06 -5.04 -13.06
C PHE A 45 3.43 -6.53 -12.96
N HIS A 46 2.45 -7.44 -12.97
CA HIS A 46 2.64 -8.90 -12.99
C HIS A 46 3.46 -9.44 -11.81
N MET A 47 3.53 -8.71 -10.69
CA MET A 47 4.29 -9.16 -9.52
C MET A 47 3.62 -10.36 -8.85
N VAL A 48 2.29 -10.45 -8.95
CA VAL A 48 1.51 -11.62 -8.50
C VAL A 48 2.01 -12.91 -9.16
N ASP A 49 2.22 -12.90 -10.48
CA ASP A 49 2.68 -14.08 -11.23
C ASP A 49 4.08 -14.50 -10.79
N HIS A 50 4.97 -13.51 -10.62
CA HIS A 50 6.33 -13.76 -10.17
C HIS A 50 6.38 -14.29 -8.73
N TRP A 51 5.54 -13.76 -7.83
CA TRP A 51 5.53 -14.12 -6.41
C TRP A 51 4.64 -15.33 -6.07
N ALA A 52 3.86 -15.83 -7.02
CA ALA A 52 2.93 -16.94 -6.82
C ALA A 52 3.53 -18.15 -6.08
N PRO A 53 4.76 -18.63 -6.38
CA PRO A 53 5.34 -19.77 -5.67
C PRO A 53 5.53 -19.54 -4.16
N TRP A 54 5.65 -18.29 -3.68
CA TRP A 54 5.77 -17.98 -2.25
C TRP A 54 4.41 -17.72 -1.60
N ILE A 55 3.53 -17.01 -2.31
CA ILE A 55 2.19 -16.68 -1.81
C ILE A 55 1.35 -17.96 -1.70
N GLU A 56 1.33 -18.78 -2.74
CA GLU A 56 0.48 -19.98 -2.79
C GLU A 56 0.99 -21.12 -1.90
N SER A 57 2.30 -21.16 -1.63
CA SER A 57 2.87 -22.09 -0.64
C SER A 57 2.69 -21.62 0.81
N GLY A 58 2.05 -20.47 1.04
CA GLY A 58 1.85 -19.90 2.37
C GLY A 58 3.15 -19.43 3.04
N ARG A 59 4.21 -19.19 2.26
CA ARG A 59 5.49 -18.68 2.79
C ARG A 59 5.44 -17.17 3.03
N CYS A 60 4.63 -16.45 2.26
CA CYS A 60 4.39 -15.03 2.49
C CYS A 60 2.94 -14.62 2.19
N MET A 61 2.54 -13.51 2.80
CA MET A 61 1.30 -12.80 2.51
C MET A 61 1.67 -11.36 2.15
N VAL A 62 1.21 -10.89 0.98
CA VAL A 62 1.55 -9.55 0.49
C VAL A 62 0.40 -8.60 0.77
N PHE A 63 0.71 -7.46 1.39
CA PHE A 63 -0.18 -6.33 1.61
C PHE A 63 0.24 -5.20 0.68
N SER A 64 -0.46 -5.05 -0.44
CA SER A 64 -0.22 -3.97 -1.40
C SER A 64 -1.02 -2.75 -0.96
N VAL A 65 -0.34 -1.75 -0.41
CA VAL A 65 -0.96 -0.57 0.20
C VAL A 65 -1.08 0.56 -0.82
N ASP A 66 -2.08 1.42 -0.65
CA ASP A 66 -2.23 2.59 -1.52
C ASP A 66 -1.30 3.75 -1.12
N THR A 67 -1.09 4.66 -2.07
CA THR A 67 -0.30 5.87 -1.87
C THR A 67 -1.13 7.12 -2.14
N ILE A 68 -0.62 8.26 -1.66
CA ILE A 68 -1.10 9.59 -2.06
C ILE A 68 0.00 10.34 -2.81
N ASP A 69 0.79 9.63 -3.62
CA ASP A 69 1.99 10.20 -4.22
C ASP A 69 1.66 11.39 -5.15
N ASN A 70 0.53 11.32 -5.83
CA ASN A 70 -0.03 12.43 -6.63
C ASN A 70 -0.47 13.66 -5.80
N GLU A 71 -0.50 13.54 -4.47
CA GLU A 71 -0.74 14.63 -3.50
C GLU A 71 0.51 14.94 -2.67
N SER A 72 1.67 14.35 -3.02
CA SER A 72 2.95 14.57 -2.35
C SER A 72 4.12 14.64 -3.36
N TRP A 73 4.91 13.58 -3.55
CA TRP A 73 6.11 13.67 -4.38
C TRP A 73 5.80 13.84 -5.86
N ALA A 74 4.80 13.14 -6.39
CA ALA A 74 4.36 13.27 -7.77
C ALA A 74 3.49 14.51 -8.04
N ALA A 75 3.13 15.30 -7.02
CA ALA A 75 2.43 16.57 -7.17
C ALA A 75 3.35 17.69 -7.69
N ILE A 76 3.92 17.51 -8.89
CA ILE A 76 4.87 18.44 -9.52
C ILE A 76 4.19 19.79 -9.76
N GLY A 77 4.83 20.87 -9.29
CA GLY A 77 4.31 22.23 -9.40
C GLY A 77 3.43 22.67 -8.22
N ALA A 78 3.08 21.78 -7.31
CA ALA A 78 2.44 22.15 -6.04
C ALA A 78 3.46 22.76 -5.06
N ASP A 79 2.94 23.45 -4.04
CA ASP A 79 3.76 24.03 -2.98
C ASP A 79 4.57 22.96 -2.23
N ASN A 80 5.87 23.20 -2.05
CA ASN A 80 6.79 22.21 -1.48
C ASN A 80 6.46 21.88 -0.02
N ARG A 81 5.97 22.85 0.75
CA ARG A 81 5.58 22.62 2.14
C ARG A 81 4.33 21.75 2.21
N TRP A 82 3.32 22.05 1.41
CA TRP A 82 2.11 21.24 1.31
C TRP A 82 2.43 19.78 0.92
N ARG A 83 3.34 19.58 -0.05
CA ARG A 83 3.77 18.24 -0.49
C ARG A 83 4.39 17.42 0.64
N ILE A 84 5.31 18.00 1.42
CA ILE A 84 5.97 17.28 2.52
C ILE A 84 5.02 17.04 3.70
N GLU A 85 4.13 17.99 4.01
CA GLU A 85 3.11 17.80 5.05
C GLU A 85 2.13 16.66 4.70
N ASN A 86 1.74 16.52 3.42
CA ASN A 86 0.96 15.38 2.97
C ASN A 86 1.75 14.07 3.03
N HIS A 87 3.01 14.07 2.61
CA HIS A 87 3.85 12.89 2.73
C HIS A 87 3.96 12.43 4.20
N GLU A 88 4.11 13.36 5.14
CA GLU A 88 4.14 13.05 6.57
C GLU A 88 2.81 12.49 7.08
N LYS A 89 1.66 12.99 6.61
CA LYS A 89 0.35 12.37 6.92
C LYS A 89 0.27 10.93 6.42
N TRP A 90 0.73 10.66 5.21
CA TRP A 90 0.76 9.30 4.66
C TRP A 90 1.74 8.40 5.41
N PHE A 91 2.92 8.90 5.76
CA PHE A 91 3.86 8.18 6.61
C PHE A 91 3.22 7.78 7.95
N ASN A 92 2.50 8.71 8.58
CA ASN A 92 1.78 8.43 9.83
C ASN A 92 0.64 7.41 9.64
N TYR A 93 -0.11 7.47 8.53
CA TYR A 93 -1.06 6.43 8.17
C TYR A 93 -0.37 5.06 8.06
N ILE A 94 0.74 4.96 7.33
CA ILE A 94 1.45 3.69 7.16
C ILE A 94 1.91 3.13 8.52
N VAL A 95 2.62 3.94 9.30
CA VAL A 95 3.27 3.46 10.53
C VAL A 95 2.28 3.24 11.67
N ASN A 96 1.32 4.14 11.86
CA ASN A 96 0.46 4.13 13.04
C ASN A 96 -0.91 3.50 12.79
N GLU A 97 -1.32 3.34 11.52
CA GLU A 97 -2.65 2.80 11.18
C GLU A 97 -2.55 1.51 10.34
N MET A 98 -1.74 1.47 9.28
CA MET A 98 -1.67 0.31 8.38
C MET A 98 -0.81 -0.82 8.94
N VAL A 99 0.45 -0.56 9.31
CA VAL A 99 1.38 -1.58 9.85
C VAL A 99 0.76 -2.33 11.05
N PRO A 100 0.07 -1.69 12.01
CA PRO A 100 -0.57 -2.39 13.12
C PRO A 100 -1.68 -3.38 12.73
N THR A 101 -2.28 -3.24 11.55
CA THR A 101 -3.30 -4.19 11.05
C THR A 101 -2.70 -5.46 10.46
N ILE A 102 -1.42 -5.44 10.09
CA ILE A 102 -0.71 -6.57 9.51
C ILE A 102 -0.34 -7.55 10.64
N ARG A 103 -0.72 -8.83 10.48
CA ARG A 103 -0.50 -9.91 11.46
C ARG A 103 0.29 -11.06 10.87
#